data_AF-A0A5N0UJP9-F1
#
_entry.id   AF-A0A5N0UJP9-F1
#
_cell.length_a   1.000
_cell.length_b   1.000
_cell.length_c   1.000
_cell.angle_alpha   90.00
_cell.angle_beta   90.00
_cell.angle_gamma   90.00
#
_symmetry.space_group_name_H-M   'P 1'
#
loop_
_entity.id
_entity.type
_entity.pdbx_description
1 polymer ?
#
loop_
_entity_poly.entity_id
_entity_poly.type
_entity_poly.pdbx_seq_one_letter_code
_entity_poly.pdbx_strand_id
1 'polypeptide(L)' 'MTEQSPALDNLLTENRTFPPAADFASQANASADWYGRADADREAFWAEQAERLSWDTKWSRVLDWSGAPFAKWFVG' A
#
# COMPACT_ATOMS: atom_id res chain seq x y z
N MET A 1 -37.60 -19.74 24.54
CA MET A 1 -36.73 -19.73 23.35
C MET A 1 -36.83 -18.34 22.76
N THR A 2 -35.75 -17.55 22.80
CA THR A 2 -35.72 -16.22 22.19
C THR A 2 -35.49 -16.38 20.70
N GLU A 3 -36.45 -15.97 19.89
CA GLU A 3 -36.29 -15.93 18.44
C GLU A 3 -35.23 -14.88 18.09
N GLN A 4 -34.10 -15.32 17.53
CA GLN A 4 -33.07 -14.43 17.00
C GLN A 4 -33.64 -13.75 15.75
N SER A 5 -33.78 -12.43 15.82
CA SER A 5 -34.34 -11.62 14.74
C SER A 5 -33.43 -11.63 13.49
N PRO A 6 -33.98 -11.75 12.26
CA PRO A 6 -33.20 -11.76 10.99
C PRO A 6 -32.40 -10.47 10.72
N ALA A 7 -32.67 -9.40 11.47
CA ALA A 7 -31.87 -8.18 11.46
C ALA A 7 -30.49 -8.36 12.11
N LEU A 8 -30.38 -9.24 13.13
CA LEU A 8 -29.11 -9.57 13.76
C LEU A 8 -28.27 -10.49 12.86
N ASP A 9 -28.90 -11.40 12.12
CA ASP A 9 -28.22 -12.27 11.14
C ASP A 9 -27.60 -11.48 9.97
N ASN A 10 -28.24 -10.41 9.49
CA ASN A 10 -27.64 -9.51 8.49
C ASN A 10 -26.46 -8.69 9.05
N LEU A 11 -26.45 -8.39 10.35
CA LEU A 11 -25.34 -7.69 11.01
C LEU A 11 -24.13 -8.60 11.26
N LEU A 12 -24.34 -9.92 11.27
CA LEU A 12 -23.29 -10.92 11.52
C LEU A 12 -22.41 -11.19 10.29
N THR A 13 -22.82 -10.82 9.08
CA THR A 13 -22.00 -10.91 7.86
C THR A 13 -22.37 -9.84 6.84
N GLU A 14 -21.72 -8.68 6.94
CA GLU A 14 -21.89 -7.56 6.01
C GLU A 14 -20.73 -7.54 4.99
N ASN A 15 -21.05 -7.83 3.72
CA ASN A 15 -20.07 -7.91 2.62
C ASN A 15 -20.30 -6.84 1.53
N ARG A 16 -21.16 -5.83 1.76
CA ARG A 16 -21.39 -4.78 0.76
C ARG A 16 -20.13 -3.95 0.54
N THR A 17 -19.77 -3.76 -0.72
CA THR A 17 -18.69 -2.87 -1.15
C THR A 17 -19.27 -1.69 -1.91
N PHE A 18 -18.72 -0.50 -1.69
CA PHE A 18 -19.13 0.72 -2.39
C PHE A 18 -17.94 1.26 -3.18
N PRO A 19 -17.88 1.03 -4.50
CA PRO A 19 -16.77 1.53 -5.30
C PRO A 19 -16.84 3.07 -5.40
N PRO A 20 -15.69 3.75 -5.54
CA PRO A 20 -15.68 5.17 -5.87
C PRO A 20 -16.32 5.42 -7.24
N ALA A 21 -16.77 6.65 -7.48
CA ALA A 21 -17.23 7.08 -8.79
C ALA A 21 -16.09 6.99 -9.83
N ALA A 22 -16.43 6.68 -11.08
CA ALA A 22 -15.44 6.45 -12.15
C ALA A 22 -14.51 7.66 -12.38
N ASP A 23 -15.08 8.87 -12.43
CA ASP A 23 -14.32 10.11 -12.65
C ASP A 23 -13.35 10.43 -11.51
N PHE A 24 -13.65 9.95 -10.30
CA PHE A 24 -12.74 10.06 -9.16
C PHE A 24 -11.63 9.02 -9.25
N ALA A 25 -11.98 7.77 -9.56
CA ALA A 25 -11.02 6.68 -9.70
C ALA A 25 -9.99 6.92 -10.82
N SER A 26 -10.38 7.57 -11.91
CA SER A 26 -9.47 7.91 -13.02
C SER A 26 -8.40 8.95 -12.66
N GLN A 27 -8.58 9.68 -11.55
CA GLN A 27 -7.64 10.69 -11.06
C GLN A 27 -6.77 10.17 -9.90
N ALA A 28 -6.75 8.85 -9.67
CA ALA A 28 -5.99 8.26 -8.59
C ALA A 28 -4.48 8.48 -8.78
N ASN A 29 -3.81 8.92 -7.71
CA ASN A 29 -2.35 9.10 -7.69
C ASN A 29 -1.56 7.78 -7.76
N ALA A 30 -2.22 6.67 -7.42
CA ALA A 30 -1.67 5.32 -7.48
C ALA A 30 -2.76 4.36 -7.96
N SER A 31 -2.36 3.33 -8.69
CA SER A 31 -3.25 2.30 -9.23
C SER A 31 -2.88 0.92 -8.68
N ALA A 32 -3.75 -0.08 -8.88
CA ALA A 32 -3.50 -1.44 -8.42
C ALA A 32 -2.23 -2.08 -9.01
N ASP A 33 -1.77 -1.62 -10.17
CA ASP A 33 -0.52 -2.04 -10.79
C ASP A 33 0.71 -1.80 -9.89
N TRP A 34 0.66 -0.79 -9.01
CA TRP A 34 1.76 -0.46 -8.11
C TRP A 34 2.14 -1.64 -7.20
N TYR A 35 1.17 -2.45 -6.80
CA TYR A 35 1.43 -3.65 -6.01
C TYR A 35 2.27 -4.66 -6.77
N GLY A 36 1.97 -4.89 -8.05
CA GLY A 36 2.73 -5.81 -8.89
C GLY A 36 4.16 -5.31 -9.12
N ARG A 37 4.33 -4.00 -9.36
CA ARG A 37 5.65 -3.37 -9.51
C ARG A 37 6.49 -3.48 -8.23
N ALA A 38 5.89 -3.20 -7.08
CA ALA A 38 6.58 -3.26 -5.80
C ALA A 38 6.95 -4.70 -5.38
N ASP A 39 6.15 -5.69 -5.75
CA ASP A 39 6.44 -7.11 -5.49
C ASP A 39 7.57 -7.62 -6.40
N ALA A 40 7.55 -7.24 -7.68
CA ALA A 40 8.56 -7.63 -8.66
C ALA A 40 9.96 -7.10 -8.32
N ASP A 41 10.07 -5.84 -7.91
CA ASP A 41 11.31 -5.25 -7.43
C ASP A 41 11.04 -4.11 -6.44
N ARG A 42 11.11 -4.45 -5.14
CA ARG A 42 10.82 -3.48 -4.07
C ARG A 42 11.84 -2.34 -4.04
N GLU A 43 13.10 -2.60 -4.36
CA GLU A 43 14.17 -1.61 -4.23
C GLU A 43 14.07 -0.61 -5.38
N ALA A 44 13.86 -1.08 -6.62
CA ALA A 44 13.61 -0.19 -7.75
C ALA A 44 12.32 0.63 -7.56
N PHE A 45 11.24 0.01 -7.07
CA PHE A 45 10.00 0.72 -6.79
C PHE A 45 10.20 1.86 -5.78
N TRP A 46 10.84 1.57 -4.63
CA TRP A 46 11.06 2.58 -3.60
C TRP A 46 12.11 3.61 -3.98
N ALA A 47 13.10 3.26 -4.80
CA ALA A 47 14.02 4.23 -5.40
C ALA A 47 13.25 5.29 -6.20
N GLU A 48 12.39 4.86 -7.12
CA GLU A 48 11.57 5.77 -7.95
C GLU A 48 10.67 6.65 -7.09
N GLN A 49 10.03 6.07 -6.06
CA GLN A 49 9.16 6.85 -5.17
C GLN A 49 9.96 7.86 -4.34
N ALA A 50 11.19 7.54 -3.95
CA ALA A 50 12.04 8.42 -3.16
C ALA A 50 12.55 9.64 -3.95
N GLU A 51 12.63 9.58 -5.28
CA GLU A 51 12.96 10.74 -6.12
C GLU A 51 11.93 11.87 -6.02
N ARG A 52 10.73 11.59 -5.49
CA ARG A 52 9.67 12.60 -5.30
C ARG A 52 9.96 13.52 -4.11
N LEU A 53 10.95 13.18 -3.28
CA LEU A 53 11.39 13.97 -2.14
C LEU A 53 12.61 14.81 -2.53
N SER A 54 12.71 16.02 -1.97
CA SER A 54 13.91 16.83 -2.07
C SER A 54 14.93 16.37 -1.04
N TRP A 55 16.01 15.75 -1.52
CA TRP A 55 17.12 15.32 -0.70
C TRP A 55 18.22 16.39 -0.68
N ASP A 56 18.75 16.69 0.51
CA ASP A 56 19.97 17.50 0.63
C ASP A 56 21.18 16.74 0.05
N THR A 57 21.29 15.46 0.41
CA THR A 57 22.21 14.50 -0.20
C THR A 57 21.44 13.25 -0.60
N LYS A 58 21.62 12.81 -1.85
CA LYS A 58 20.95 11.63 -2.39
C LYS A 58 21.62 10.36 -1.87
N TRP A 59 20.78 9.40 -1.48
CA TRP A 59 21.21 8.08 -1.03
C TRP A 59 22.04 7.34 -2.09
N SER A 60 22.94 6.48 -1.62
CA SER A 60 23.76 5.59 -2.46
C SER A 60 23.20 4.17 -2.56
N ARG A 61 22.39 3.76 -1.56
CA ARG A 61 21.78 2.44 -1.47
C ARG A 61 20.33 2.54 -1.00
N VAL A 62 19.42 1.86 -1.70
CA VAL A 62 17.98 1.89 -1.38
C VAL A 62 17.69 1.10 -0.11
N LEU A 63 18.16 -0.14 -0.01
CA LEU A 63 17.95 -0.99 1.16
C LEU A 63 19.26 -1.64 1.60
N ASP A 64 19.61 -1.42 2.87
CA ASP A 64 20.62 -2.19 3.56
C ASP A 64 19.99 -3.18 4.53
N TRP A 65 20.14 -4.47 4.23
CA TRP A 65 19.65 -5.58 5.03
C TRP A 65 20.77 -6.38 5.72
N SER A 66 22.03 -5.93 5.64
CA SER A 66 23.15 -6.70 6.21
C SER A 66 23.11 -6.81 7.74
N GLY A 67 22.36 -5.92 8.41
CA GLY A 67 22.18 -5.87 9.87
C GLY A 67 20.87 -6.47 10.38
N ALA A 68 20.29 -7.45 9.68
CA ALA A 68 19.02 -8.08 10.04
C ALA A 68 18.95 -8.45 11.56
N PRO A 69 17.79 -8.25 12.23
CA PRO A 69 16.49 -7.85 11.66
C PRO A 69 16.32 -6.34 11.46
N PHE A 70 17.39 -5.54 11.64
CA PHE A 70 17.31 -4.08 11.52
C PHE A 70 17.63 -3.62 10.10
N ALA A 71 16.58 -3.34 9.34
CA ALA A 71 16.66 -2.75 8.01
C ALA A 71 17.04 -1.27 8.07
N LYS A 72 17.82 -0.81 7.09
CA LYS A 72 17.99 0.63 6.83
C LYS A 72 17.60 0.94 5.39
N TRP A 73 16.84 2.00 5.19
CA TRP A 73 16.41 2.46 3.87
C TRP A 73 17.08 3.79 3.53
N PHE A 74 17.43 3.98 2.26
CA PHE A 74 18.03 5.18 1.69
C PHE A 74 19.32 5.60 2.42
N VAL A 75 20.34 4.75 2.34
CA VAL A 75 21.61 4.88 3.07
C VAL A 75 22.69 5.53 2.20
N GLY A 76 23.50 6.39 2.83
CA GLY A 76 24.67 7.05 2.24
C GLY A 76 24.43 8.51 1.98
#